data_AF-A0A9W6S3W9-F1
#
_entry.id   AF-A0A9W6S3W9-F1
#
_cell.length_a   1.000
_cell.length_b   1.000
_cell.length_c   1.000
_cell.angle_alpha   90.00
_cell.angle_beta   90.00
_cell.angle_gamma   90.00
#
_symmetry.space_group_name_H-M   'P 1'
#
loop_
_entity.id
_entity.type
_entity.pdbx_description
1 polymer ?
#
loop_
_entity_poly.entity_id
_entity_poly.type
_entity_poly.pdbx_seq_one_letter_code
_entity_poly.pdbx_strand_id
1 'polypeptide(L)'
;MERGEAAQPVGSDLTALLFADSESVTAPEPADRLGISSGSVSGAIKVLSIVGLIERVPAPGSRREHYRLRDGAWATLMSTQNGMVQAMFKAADQGIAAAGRDSVAARRLEEMRDFYDFMFRELPALVERWRAERARSSS
;
A
#
# COMPACT_ATOMS: atom_id res chain seq x y z
N MET A 1 -28.59 -17.71 10.19
CA MET A 1 -27.47 -18.26 9.40
C MET A 1 -26.62 -17.08 8.96
N GLU A 2 -25.56 -16.80 9.70
CA GLU A 2 -24.66 -15.67 9.50
C GLU A 2 -23.92 -15.81 8.17
N ARG A 3 -24.05 -14.82 7.27
CA ARG A 3 -23.18 -14.72 6.10
C ARG A 3 -21.87 -14.13 6.58
N GLY A 4 -20.82 -14.95 6.58
CA GLY A 4 -19.46 -14.50 6.84
C GLY A 4 -19.07 -13.37 5.90
N GLU A 5 -18.58 -12.29 6.50
CA GLU A 5 -17.96 -11.15 5.84
C GLU A 5 -16.67 -11.63 5.15
N ALA A 6 -16.78 -11.97 3.87
CA ALA A 6 -15.62 -12.22 3.03
C ALA A 6 -15.00 -10.87 2.67
N ALA A 7 -13.95 -10.48 3.39
CA ALA A 7 -13.03 -9.44 2.94
C ALA A 7 -12.39 -9.91 1.61
N GLN A 8 -12.94 -9.47 0.47
CA GLN A 8 -12.35 -9.66 -0.85
C GLN A 8 -11.34 -8.54 -1.18
N PRO A 9 -10.29 -8.83 -1.98
CA PRO A 9 -8.94 -8.34 -1.72
C PRO A 9 -8.62 -7.02 -2.44
N VAL A 10 -7.72 -6.25 -1.81
CA VAL A 10 -7.03 -5.03 -2.30
C VAL A 10 -6.46 -5.14 -3.74
N GLY A 11 -6.40 -6.36 -4.31
CA GLY A 11 -5.88 -6.64 -5.65
C GLY A 11 -6.79 -6.27 -6.84
N SER A 12 -8.12 -6.21 -6.66
CA SER A 12 -9.05 -5.90 -7.77
C SER A 12 -8.87 -4.46 -8.28
N ASP A 13 -8.78 -3.49 -7.37
CA ASP A 13 -8.70 -2.06 -7.73
C ASP A 13 -7.32 -1.65 -8.24
N LEU A 14 -6.25 -2.25 -7.70
CA LEU A 14 -4.92 -2.09 -8.26
C LEU A 14 -4.83 -2.65 -9.68
N THR A 15 -5.52 -3.77 -9.95
CA THR A 15 -5.63 -4.32 -11.31
C THR A 15 -6.36 -3.34 -12.22
N ALA A 16 -7.50 -2.78 -11.80
CA ALA A 16 -8.21 -1.79 -12.60
C ALA A 16 -7.34 -0.57 -12.96
N LEU A 17 -6.54 -0.08 -12.01
CA LEU A 17 -5.59 1.01 -12.22
C LEU A 17 -4.44 0.64 -13.16
N LEU A 18 -3.84 -0.54 -13.00
CA LEU A 18 -2.72 -1.01 -13.83
C LEU A 18 -3.13 -1.28 -15.28
N PHE A 19 -4.39 -1.67 -15.50
CA PHE A 19 -4.97 -1.94 -16.81
C PHE A 19 -5.91 -0.82 -17.27
N ALA A 20 -5.83 0.37 -16.69
CA ALA A 20 -6.54 1.54 -17.20
C ALA A 20 -5.78 2.10 -18.40
N ASP A 21 -6.50 2.43 -19.47
CA ASP A 21 -5.94 3.12 -20.65
C ASP A 21 -5.97 4.65 -20.46
N SER A 22 -6.07 5.10 -19.20
CA SER A 22 -6.14 6.49 -18.78
C SER A 22 -5.14 6.74 -17.64
N GLU A 23 -4.65 7.98 -17.54
CA GLU A 23 -3.70 8.36 -16.48
C GLU A 23 -4.31 8.36 -15.08
N SER A 24 -5.64 8.35 -14.96
CA SER A 24 -6.37 8.26 -13.70
C SER A 24 -7.73 7.58 -13.87
N VAL A 25 -8.26 7.03 -12.78
CA VAL A 25 -9.61 6.43 -12.73
C VAL A 25 -10.44 7.03 -11.60
N THR A 26 -11.76 6.95 -11.72
CA THR A 26 -12.68 7.35 -10.64
C THR A 26 -13.12 6.16 -9.81
N ALA A 27 -13.42 6.32 -8.53
CA ALA A 27 -13.84 5.21 -7.65
C ALA A 27 -15.03 4.35 -8.16
N PRO A 28 -16.04 4.88 -8.88
CA PRO A 28 -17.11 4.04 -9.46
C PRO A 28 -16.65 3.16 -10.62
N GLU A 29 -15.58 3.52 -11.30
CA GLU A 29 -15.14 2.86 -12.54
C GLU A 29 -14.51 1.47 -12.31
N PRO A 30 -13.67 1.25 -11.27
CA PRO A 30 -13.29 -0.09 -10.85
C PRO A 30 -14.48 -0.97 -10.46
N ALA A 31 -15.51 -0.40 -9.82
CA ALA A 31 -16.72 -1.15 -9.44
C ALA A 31 -17.46 -1.68 -10.67
N ASP A 32 -17.69 -0.82 -11.66
CA ASP A 32 -18.39 -1.17 -12.90
C ASP A 32 -17.59 -2.19 -13.73
N ARG A 33 -16.26 -2.02 -13.84
CA ARG A 33 -15.39 -2.92 -14.61
C ARG A 33 -15.26 -4.32 -14.00
N LEU A 34 -15.29 -4.42 -12.67
CA LEU A 34 -15.00 -5.67 -11.95
C LEU A 34 -16.25 -6.32 -11.32
N GLY A 35 -17.41 -5.68 -11.44
CA GLY A 35 -18.67 -6.19 -10.88
C GLY A 35 -18.69 -6.24 -9.34
N ILE A 36 -17.94 -5.34 -8.68
CA ILE A 36 -17.81 -5.28 -7.22
C ILE A 36 -18.56 -4.10 -6.62
N SER A 37 -18.84 -4.15 -5.32
CA SER A 37 -19.55 -3.06 -4.62
C SER A 37 -18.73 -1.78 -4.50
N SER A 38 -19.38 -0.62 -4.48
CA SER A 38 -18.73 0.68 -4.24
C SER A 38 -18.06 0.79 -2.87
N GLY A 39 -18.58 0.07 -1.86
CA GLY A 39 -17.97 -0.03 -0.53
C GLY A 39 -16.62 -0.75 -0.56
N SER A 40 -16.52 -1.84 -1.33
CA SER A 40 -15.27 -2.58 -1.54
C SER A 40 -14.20 -1.71 -2.20
N VAL A 41 -14.57 -0.99 -3.26
CA VAL A 41 -13.64 -0.09 -3.96
C VAL A 41 -13.16 1.04 -3.06
N SER A 42 -14.06 1.64 -2.27
CA SER A 42 -13.70 2.69 -1.32
C SER A 42 -12.71 2.19 -0.27
N GLY A 43 -12.88 0.95 0.21
CA GLY A 43 -11.95 0.29 1.11
C GLY A 43 -10.56 0.09 0.48
N ALA A 44 -10.52 -0.40 -0.76
CA ALA A 44 -9.26 -0.59 -1.48
C ALA A 44 -8.55 0.73 -1.77
N ILE A 45 -9.25 1.77 -2.23
CA ILE A 45 -8.70 3.12 -2.43
C ILE A 45 -8.08 3.64 -1.13
N LYS A 46 -8.76 3.47 0.00
CA LYS A 46 -8.21 3.86 1.30
C LYS A 46 -6.92 3.11 1.61
N VAL A 47 -6.89 1.78 1.46
CA VAL A 47 -5.67 0.99 1.70
C VAL A 47 -4.54 1.39 0.77
N LEU A 48 -4.80 1.47 -0.54
CA LEU A 48 -3.82 1.87 -1.56
C LEU A 48 -3.28 3.28 -1.31
N SER A 49 -4.10 4.18 -0.77
CA SER A 49 -3.67 5.52 -0.35
C SER A 49 -2.76 5.47 0.87
N ILE A 50 -3.10 4.65 1.88
CA ILE A 50 -2.30 4.49 3.12
C ILE A 50 -0.92 3.90 2.81
N VAL A 51 -0.84 2.89 1.95
CA VAL A 51 0.46 2.29 1.56
C VAL A 51 1.25 3.17 0.58
N GLY A 52 0.68 4.31 0.16
CA GLY A 52 1.35 5.26 -0.72
C GLY A 52 1.43 4.83 -2.18
N LEU A 53 0.60 3.88 -2.62
CA LEU A 53 0.58 3.43 -4.02
C LEU A 53 -0.13 4.42 -4.94
N ILE A 54 -1.20 5.04 -4.44
CA ILE A 54 -2.01 5.98 -5.22
C ILE A 54 -2.02 7.37 -4.61
N GLU A 55 -2.40 8.34 -5.43
CA GLU A 55 -2.70 9.70 -5.00
C GLU A 55 -3.97 10.21 -5.65
N ARG A 56 -4.66 11.12 -4.96
CA ARG A 56 -5.80 11.84 -5.52
C ARG A 56 -5.29 12.94 -6.43
N VAL A 57 -5.83 13.01 -7.65
CA VAL A 57 -5.51 14.04 -8.63
C VAL A 57 -6.70 14.94 -8.93
N PRO A 58 -6.49 16.23 -9.20
CA PRO A 58 -7.54 17.11 -9.69
C PRO A 58 -7.99 16.68 -11.09
N ALA A 59 -9.30 16.73 -11.34
CA ALA A 59 -9.86 16.53 -12.67
C ALA A 59 -10.74 17.72 -13.06
N PRO A 60 -10.25 18.63 -13.93
CA PRO A 60 -11.01 19.79 -14.38
C PRO A 60 -12.35 19.36 -15.00
N GLY A 61 -13.44 19.99 -14.56
CA GLY A 61 -14.79 19.68 -15.07
C GLY A 61 -15.47 18.45 -14.44
N SER A 62 -14.79 17.71 -13.57
CA SER A 62 -15.37 16.57 -12.85
C SER A 62 -15.64 16.93 -11.39
N ARG A 63 -16.82 16.57 -10.89
CA ARG A 63 -17.13 16.58 -9.44
C ARG A 63 -16.66 15.31 -8.72
N ARG A 64 -16.27 14.28 -9.47
CA ARG A 64 -15.77 13.01 -8.92
C ARG A 64 -14.29 13.14 -8.56
N GLU A 65 -13.88 12.42 -7.52
CA GLU A 65 -12.47 12.23 -7.20
C GLU A 65 -11.81 11.28 -8.19
N HIS A 66 -10.59 11.61 -8.60
CA HIS A 66 -9.76 10.81 -9.48
C HIS A 66 -8.51 10.37 -8.76
N TYR A 67 -8.06 9.16 -9.09
CA TYR A 67 -6.93 8.52 -8.47
C TYR A 67 -5.99 8.00 -9.55
N ARG A 68 -4.68 8.12 -9.30
CA ARG A 68 -3.65 7.53 -10.15
C ARG A 68 -2.60 6.82 -9.32
N LEU A 69 -1.86 5.91 -9.95
CA LEU A 69 -0.62 5.38 -9.37
C LEU A 69 0.40 6.51 -9.27
N ARG A 70 1.11 6.56 -8.13
CA ARG A 70 2.19 7.53 -7.94
C ARG A 70 3.39 7.17 -8.81
N ASP A 71 4.15 8.19 -9.18
CA ASP A 71 5.48 7.97 -9.73
C ASP A 71 6.35 7.26 -8.69
N GLY A 72 6.97 6.16 -9.10
CA GLY A 72 7.74 5.33 -8.18
C GLY A 72 6.90 4.60 -7.12
N ALA A 73 5.58 4.42 -7.33
CA ALA A 73 4.67 3.74 -6.40
C ALA A 73 5.25 2.45 -5.79
N TRP A 74 5.89 1.61 -6.60
CA TRP A 74 6.52 0.37 -6.12
C TRP A 74 7.68 0.59 -5.16
N ALA A 75 8.50 1.63 -5.41
CA ALA A 75 9.58 2.01 -4.51
C ALA A 75 9.03 2.54 -3.18
N THR A 76 7.97 3.35 -3.23
CA THR A 76 7.28 3.84 -2.03
C THR A 76 6.68 2.69 -1.22
N LEU A 77 5.98 1.76 -1.88
CA LEU A 77 5.39 0.57 -1.25
C LEU A 77 6.45 -0.26 -0.49
N MET A 78 7.65 -0.37 -1.06
CA MET A 78 8.80 -1.12 -0.53
C MET A 78 9.72 -0.26 0.34
N SER A 79 9.22 0.81 0.94
CA SER A 79 10.02 1.72 1.77
C SER A 79 9.35 2.02 3.11
N THR A 80 10.10 2.63 4.02
CA THR A 80 9.56 3.16 5.29
C THR A 80 8.58 4.32 5.10
N GLN A 81 8.41 4.84 3.88
CA GLN A 81 7.36 5.82 3.56
C GLN A 81 5.97 5.18 3.45
N ASN A 82 5.89 3.85 3.36
CA ASN A 82 4.64 3.12 3.40
C ASN A 82 3.97 3.30 4.78
N GLY A 83 2.78 3.90 4.80
CA GLY A 83 2.07 4.21 6.04
C GLY A 83 1.73 2.99 6.89
N MET A 84 1.55 1.80 6.28
CA MET A 84 1.35 0.55 7.03
C MET A 84 2.62 0.11 7.77
N VAL A 85 3.79 0.31 7.18
CA VAL A 85 5.08 -0.01 7.81
C VAL A 85 5.32 0.90 9.01
N GLN A 86 5.05 2.20 8.85
CA GLN A 86 5.13 3.16 9.96
C GLN A 86 4.15 2.81 11.09
N ALA A 87 2.92 2.45 10.74
CA ALA A 87 1.91 2.04 11.72
C ALA A 87 2.35 0.77 12.47
N MET A 88 2.95 -0.20 11.77
CA MET A 88 3.49 -1.41 12.37
C MET A 88 4.63 -1.10 13.36
N PHE A 89 5.62 -0.28 12.97
CA PHE A 89 6.70 0.09 13.90
C PHE A 89 6.17 0.83 15.12
N LYS A 90 5.23 1.75 14.95
CA LYS A 90 4.57 2.44 16.06
C LYS A 90 3.83 1.47 16.98
N ALA A 91 3.10 0.51 16.42
CA ALA A 91 2.37 -0.49 17.20
C ALA A 91 3.33 -1.43 17.97
N ALA A 92 4.45 -1.82 17.35
CA ALA A 92 5.49 -2.59 18.02
C ALA A 92 6.08 -1.82 19.21
N ASP A 93 6.44 -0.54 19.02
CA ASP A 93 6.97 0.32 20.08
C ASP A 93 6.00 0.47 21.25
N GLN A 94 4.71 0.70 20.94
CA GLN A 94 3.66 0.78 21.96
C GLN A 94 3.46 -0.55 22.69
N GLY A 95 3.48 -1.67 21.97
CA GLY A 95 3.33 -3.00 22.54
C GLY A 95 4.49 -3.40 23.46
N ILE A 96 5.74 -3.07 23.08
CA ILE A 96 6.93 -3.29 23.90
C ILE A 96 6.84 -2.48 25.20
N ALA A 97 6.47 -1.20 25.11
CA ALA A 97 6.30 -0.34 26.27
C ALA A 97 5.20 -0.84 27.23
N ALA A 98 4.09 -1.36 26.68
CA ALA A 98 2.97 -1.87 27.46
C ALA A 98 3.23 -3.25 28.10
N ALA A 99 3.95 -4.13 27.42
CA ALA A 99 4.21 -5.49 27.90
C ALA A 99 5.29 -5.57 28.99
N GLY A 100 6.11 -4.52 29.12
CA GLY A 100 7.29 -4.52 29.98
C GLY A 100 8.49 -5.19 29.30
N ARG A 101 9.66 -4.55 29.41
CA ARG A 101 10.87 -4.87 28.62
C ARG A 101 11.35 -6.32 28.75
N ASP A 102 11.14 -6.96 29.89
CA ASP A 102 11.62 -8.34 30.12
C ASP A 102 10.58 -9.43 29.77
N SER A 103 9.42 -9.04 29.24
CA SER A 103 8.37 -9.97 28.87
C SER A 103 8.68 -10.74 27.58
N VAL A 104 8.12 -11.95 27.46
CA VAL A 104 8.18 -12.74 26.21
C VAL A 104 7.55 -11.98 25.04
N ALA A 105 6.49 -11.22 25.29
CA ALA A 105 5.81 -10.43 24.28
C ALA A 105 6.68 -9.28 23.75
N ALA A 106 7.38 -8.56 24.64
CA ALA A 106 8.33 -7.52 24.24
C ALA A 106 9.43 -8.09 23.34
N ARG A 107 10.06 -9.22 23.72
CA ARG A 107 11.10 -9.85 22.88
C ARG A 107 10.62 -10.23 21.48
N ARG A 108 9.39 -10.74 21.35
CA ARG A 108 8.81 -11.08 20.03
C ARG A 108 8.57 -9.83 19.17
N LEU A 109 8.12 -8.74 19.79
CA LEU A 109 7.88 -7.47 19.11
C LEU A 109 9.21 -6.80 18.71
N GLU A 110 10.24 -6.89 19.54
CA GLU A 110 11.60 -6.43 19.24
C GLU A 110 12.20 -7.20 18.06
N GLU A 111 12.15 -8.54 18.07
CA GLU A 111 12.64 -9.36 16.97
C GLU A 111 11.93 -9.02 15.64
N MET A 112 10.60 -8.90 15.67
CA MET A 112 9.82 -8.49 14.51
C MET A 112 10.24 -7.09 14.03
N ARG A 113 10.37 -6.12 14.94
CA ARG A 113 10.78 -4.74 14.62
C ARG A 113 12.16 -4.72 13.97
N ASP A 114 13.13 -5.38 14.58
CA ASP A 114 14.52 -5.38 14.12
C ASP A 114 14.64 -6.05 12.74
N PHE A 115 13.93 -7.15 12.52
CA PHE A 115 13.87 -7.81 11.22
C PHE A 115 13.32 -6.88 10.13
N TYR A 116 12.19 -6.21 10.38
CA TYR A 116 11.62 -5.29 9.39
C TYR A 116 12.48 -4.03 9.20
N ASP A 117 13.09 -3.47 10.24
CA ASP A 117 14.02 -2.34 10.11
C ASP A 117 15.17 -2.70 9.16
N PHE A 118 15.79 -3.86 9.38
CA PHE A 118 16.83 -4.37 8.49
C PHE A 118 16.34 -4.50 7.05
N MET A 119 15.20 -5.17 6.82
CA MET A 119 14.65 -5.35 5.48
C MET A 119 14.39 -4.01 4.77
N PHE A 120 13.75 -3.05 5.44
CA PHE A 120 13.42 -1.75 4.85
C PHE A 120 14.64 -0.84 4.66
N ARG A 121 15.75 -1.08 5.36
CA ARG A 121 17.04 -0.41 5.11
C ARG A 121 17.74 -0.92 3.86
N GLU A 122 17.58 -2.20 3.52
CA GLU A 122 18.20 -2.82 2.34
C GLU A 122 17.40 -2.59 1.04
N LEU A 123 16.07 -2.44 1.14
CA LEU A 123 15.19 -2.27 -0.02
C LEU A 123 15.53 -1.08 -0.95
N PRO A 124 15.93 0.11 -0.46
CA PRO A 124 16.33 1.22 -1.34
C PRO A 124 17.47 0.87 -2.30
N ALA A 125 18.48 0.13 -1.83
CA ALA A 125 19.58 -0.30 -2.67
C ALA A 125 19.14 -1.33 -3.73
N LEU A 126 18.19 -2.20 -3.40
CA LEU A 126 17.57 -3.13 -4.35
C LEU A 126 16.77 -2.38 -5.44
N VAL A 127 15.97 -1.41 -5.04
CA VAL A 127 15.20 -0.57 -5.97
C VAL A 127 16.11 0.18 -6.92
N GLU A 128 17.20 0.76 -6.42
CA GLU A 128 18.14 1.49 -7.27
C GLU A 128 18.84 0.58 -8.29
N ARG A 129 19.25 -0.61 -7.87
CA ARG A 129 19.81 -1.61 -8.79
C ARG A 129 18.81 -2.01 -9.89
N TRP A 130 17.56 -2.26 -9.52
CA TRP A 130 16.51 -2.58 -10.48
C TRP A 130 16.27 -1.44 -11.49
N ARG A 131 16.25 -0.18 -11.03
CA ARG A 131 16.13 0.99 -11.91
C ARG A 131 17.30 1.08 -12.89
N ALA A 132 18.53 0.87 -12.40
CA ALA A 132 19.73 0.90 -13.23
C ALA A 132 19.73 -0.22 -14.29
N GLU A 133 19.25 -1.43 -13.94
CA GLU A 133 19.06 -2.53 -14.90
C GLU A 133 18.04 -2.20 -15.98
N ARG A 134 16.90 -1.63 -15.59
CA ARG A 134 15.84 -1.22 -16.53
C ARG A 134 16.33 -0.17 -17.52
N ALA A 135 17.06 0.84 -17.05
CA ALA A 135 17.62 1.88 -17.90
C ALA A 135 18.59 1.34 -18.95
N ARG A 136 19.42 0.34 -18.58
CA ARG A 136 20.35 -0.33 -19.51
C ARG A 136 19.64 -1.17 -20.56
N SER A 137 18.55 -1.85 -20.21
CA SER A 137 17.78 -2.67 -21.16
C SER A 137 16.86 -1.86 -22.08
N SER A 138 16.66 -0.56 -21.80
CA SER A 138 15.87 0.36 -22.63
C SER A 138 16.69 1.21 -23.59
N SER A 139 18.02 1.07 -23.59
CA SER A 139 18.95 1.63 -24.60
C SER A 139 19.36 0.57 -25.60
#